data_AF-A0A317UPW0-F1
#
_entry.id   AF-A0A317UPW0-F1
#
_cell.length_a   1.000
_cell.length_b   1.000
_cell.length_c   1.000
_cell.angle_alpha   90.00
_cell.angle_beta   90.00
_cell.angle_gamma   90.00
#
_symmetry.space_group_name_H-M   'P 1'
#
loop_
_entity.id
_entity.type
_entity.pdbx_description
1 polymer ?
#
loop_
_entity_poly.entity_id
_entity_poly.type
_entity_poly.pdbx_seq_one_letter_code
_entity_poly.pdbx_strand_id
1 'polypeptide(L)'
;MAPNLFLCLRNVFCPTYWFQRGERIQGSIHKEEHWDSPVPGIYKYIPGRGWHLVYKDGNDSDEKVPVPLVYCRILHRYIFEHEMEERCRWHTVEIHEGAKPEKFMFFLLDDGYTWVAGWDAKGKFIPGPYQKWHYDAESRTLRRVLFPESSNVSRASILPNKMT
;
A
#
# COMPACT_ATOMS: atom_id res chain seq x y z
N MET A 1 23.75 20.42 -18.00
CA MET A 1 23.25 19.31 -17.16
C MET A 1 21.84 18.98 -17.66
N ALA A 2 21.67 17.90 -18.41
CA ALA A 2 20.34 17.49 -18.87
C ALA A 2 19.64 16.76 -17.71
N PRO A 3 18.45 17.21 -17.27
CA PRO A 3 17.72 16.48 -16.25
C PRO A 3 17.32 15.12 -16.83
N ASN A 4 17.55 14.06 -16.06
CA ASN A 4 17.27 12.69 -16.47
C ASN A 4 15.75 12.51 -16.67
N LEU A 5 15.27 12.49 -17.91
CA LEU A 5 13.84 12.46 -18.28
C LEU A 5 13.09 11.29 -17.62
N PHE A 6 13.78 10.19 -17.35
CA PHE A 6 13.23 9.01 -16.69
C PHE A 6 12.77 9.29 -15.26
N LEU A 7 13.51 10.15 -14.54
CA LEU A 7 13.15 10.58 -13.17
C LEU A 7 11.98 11.56 -13.19
N CYS A 8 11.89 12.43 -14.20
CA CYS A 8 10.77 13.36 -14.35
C CYS A 8 9.46 12.64 -14.68
N LEU A 9 9.50 11.59 -15.52
CA LEU A 9 8.32 10.80 -15.85
C LEU A 9 7.83 9.97 -14.65
N ARG A 10 8.73 9.40 -13.84
CA ARG A 10 8.34 8.66 -12.61
C ARG A 10 7.56 9.55 -11.63
N ASN A 11 7.93 10.82 -11.51
CA ASN A 11 7.30 11.77 -10.59
C ASN A 11 5.86 12.17 -10.95
N VAL A 12 5.42 12.00 -12.20
CA VAL A 12 4.10 12.50 -12.66
C VAL A 12 2.99 11.46 -12.49
N PHE A 13 3.31 10.16 -12.44
CA PHE A 13 2.30 9.10 -12.54
C PHE A 13 1.94 8.40 -11.23
N CYS A 14 2.69 8.62 -10.15
CA CYS A 14 2.45 7.94 -8.87
C CYS A 14 2.45 8.93 -7.69
N PRO A 15 1.27 9.33 -7.14
CA PRO A 15 1.18 10.03 -5.86
C PRO A 15 1.76 9.24 -4.66
N THR A 16 2.27 8.02 -4.85
CA THR A 16 2.97 7.27 -3.80
C THR A 16 4.26 7.95 -3.33
N TYR A 17 4.86 8.86 -4.11
CA TYR A 17 5.96 9.70 -3.61
C TYR A 17 5.53 10.73 -2.56
N TRP A 18 4.23 10.97 -2.43
CA TRP A 18 3.65 11.81 -1.39
C TRP A 18 3.37 11.08 -0.07
N PHE A 19 3.68 9.78 0.02
CA PHE A 19 3.89 9.19 1.34
C PHE A 19 5.00 9.97 2.00
N GLN A 20 4.59 10.78 2.97
CA GLN A 20 5.42 11.59 3.82
C GLN A 20 6.68 10.78 4.12
N ARG A 21 7.81 11.18 3.50
CA ARG A 21 9.15 10.82 3.96
C ARG A 21 9.05 10.85 5.48
N GLY A 22 9.20 9.66 6.09
CA GLY A 22 8.87 9.43 7.49
C GLY A 22 9.44 10.52 8.39
N GLU A 23 8.85 10.68 9.58
CA GLU A 23 9.27 11.62 10.62
C GLU A 23 10.74 12.00 10.45
N ARG A 24 11.00 13.29 10.22
CA ARG A 24 12.37 13.81 10.17
C ARG A 24 13.03 13.41 11.49
N ILE A 25 13.72 12.27 11.50
CA ILE A 25 14.59 11.88 12.60
C ILE A 25 15.61 13.00 12.65
N GLN A 26 15.47 13.85 13.66
CA GLN A 26 16.19 15.09 13.80
C GLN A 26 17.61 14.73 14.23
N GLY A 27 18.47 14.38 13.27
CA GLY A 27 19.85 14.01 13.52
C GLY A 27 20.55 13.43 12.29
N SER A 28 21.87 13.62 12.23
CA SER A 28 22.80 12.99 11.29
C SER A 28 22.96 11.48 11.55
N ILE A 29 21.93 10.81 12.07
CA ILE A 29 22.03 9.45 12.58
C ILE A 29 21.90 8.51 11.39
N HIS A 30 23.04 8.00 10.93
CA HIS A 30 23.09 6.78 10.16
C HIS A 30 22.77 5.62 11.12
N LYS A 31 21.61 5.01 10.96
CA LYS A 31 21.22 3.82 11.72
C LYS A 31 21.27 2.62 10.79
N GLU A 32 21.93 1.56 11.23
CA GLU A 32 21.98 0.29 10.53
C GLU A 32 21.34 -0.77 11.44
N GLU A 33 20.42 -1.55 10.87
CA GLU A 33 19.66 -2.58 11.57
C GLU A 33 19.58 -3.82 10.69
N HIS A 34 19.69 -5.00 11.30
CA HIS A 34 19.37 -6.25 10.63
C HIS A 34 17.89 -6.55 10.80
N TRP A 35 17.17 -6.80 9.70
CA TRP A 35 15.75 -7.17 9.71
C TRP A 35 15.56 -8.50 8.99
N ASP A 36 14.59 -9.29 9.45
CA ASP A 36 14.18 -10.54 8.79
C ASP A 36 13.17 -10.32 7.65
N SER A 37 12.53 -9.15 7.60
CA SER A 37 11.43 -8.83 6.69
C SER A 37 11.54 -7.39 6.18
N PRO A 38 11.23 -7.08 4.90
CA PRO A 38 10.68 -7.96 3.86
C PRO A 38 11.65 -9.02 3.31
N VAL A 39 12.96 -8.79 3.42
CA VAL A 39 14.00 -9.77 3.05
C VAL A 39 15.06 -9.77 4.16
N PRO A 40 15.53 -10.94 4.63
CA PRO A 40 16.61 -10.99 5.60
C PRO A 40 17.87 -10.25 5.14
N GLY A 41 18.34 -9.29 5.93
CA GLY A 41 19.48 -8.46 5.55
C GLY A 41 19.70 -7.25 6.43
N ILE A 42 20.73 -6.47 6.07
CA ILE A 42 21.08 -5.21 6.74
C ILE A 42 20.41 -4.04 6.01
N TYR A 43 19.71 -3.25 6.79
CA TYR A 43 18.99 -2.06 6.38
C TYR A 43 19.65 -0.82 6.98
N LYS A 44 19.77 0.23 6.18
CA LYS A 44 20.35 1.51 6.56
C LYS A 44 19.34 2.63 6.42
N TYR A 45 19.16 3.41 7.48
CA TYR A 45 18.42 4.65 7.43
C TYR A 45 19.31 5.76 6.84
N ILE A 46 18.86 6.33 5.72
CA ILE A 46 19.51 7.46 5.06
C ILE A 46 18.68 8.72 5.32
N PRO A 47 19.22 9.73 6.02
CA PRO A 47 18.49 10.97 6.30
C PRO A 47 17.92 11.61 5.02
N GLY A 48 16.62 11.93 5.06
CA GLY A 48 15.90 12.52 3.93
C GLY A 48 15.50 11.54 2.82
N ARG A 49 15.96 10.28 2.86
CA ARG A 49 15.54 9.22 1.92
C ARG A 49 14.78 8.08 2.59
N GLY A 50 15.01 7.82 3.87
CA GLY A 50 14.36 6.72 4.61
C GLY A 50 15.20 5.44 4.66
N TRP A 51 14.54 4.31 4.92
CA TRP A 51 15.18 2.99 5.04
C TRP A 51 15.55 2.42 3.67
N HIS A 52 16.73 1.84 3.57
CA HIS A 52 17.23 1.17 2.37
C HIS A 52 17.84 -0.17 2.75
N LEU A 53 17.60 -1.20 1.94
CA LEU A 53 18.34 -2.45 2.02
C LEU A 53 19.73 -2.25 1.40
N VAL A 54 20.78 -2.54 2.17
CA VAL A 54 22.19 -2.38 1.73
C VAL A 54 22.91 -3.72 1.60
N TYR A 55 22.47 -4.74 2.32
CA TYR A 55 23.04 -6.08 2.25
C TYR A 55 21.94 -7.11 2.45
N LYS A 56 21.93 -8.18 1.65
CA LYS A 56 21.02 -9.32 1.79
C LYS A 56 21.79 -10.50 2.38
N ASP A 57 21.17 -11.19 3.33
CA ASP A 57 21.77 -12.39 3.91
C ASP A 57 21.98 -13.46 2.83
N GLY A 58 23.15 -14.09 2.83
CA GLY A 58 23.53 -15.09 1.84
C GLY A 58 24.04 -14.52 0.51
N ASN A 59 24.19 -13.19 0.40
CA ASN A 59 24.88 -12.58 -0.73
C ASN A 59 26.38 -12.45 -0.44
N ASP A 60 27.23 -12.74 -1.42
CA ASP A 60 28.70 -12.66 -1.27
C ASP A 60 29.21 -11.20 -1.23
N SER A 61 28.36 -10.22 -1.58
CA SER A 61 28.70 -8.80 -1.62
C SER A 61 27.53 -7.89 -1.25
N ASP A 62 27.84 -6.66 -0.83
CA ASP A 62 26.86 -5.59 -0.64
C ASP A 62 26.03 -5.33 -1.91
N GLU A 63 24.80 -4.86 -1.71
CA GLU A 63 23.96 -4.40 -2.80
C GLU A 63 24.60 -3.17 -3.45
N LYS A 64 24.97 -3.29 -4.73
CA LYS A 64 25.62 -2.21 -5.50
C LYS A 64 24.80 -0.92 -5.51
N VAL A 65 23.48 -1.06 -5.42
CA VAL A 65 22.52 0.05 -5.34
C VAL A 65 21.59 -0.22 -4.17
N PRO A 66 21.61 0.61 -3.10
CA PRO A 66 20.70 0.46 -1.98
C PRO A 66 19.24 0.50 -2.44
N VAL A 67 18.44 -0.49 -2.02
CA VAL A 67 17.04 -0.63 -2.46
C VAL A 67 16.13 0.11 -1.47
N PRO A 68 15.39 1.14 -1.88
CA PRO A 68 14.56 1.95 -0.97
C PRO A 68 13.33 1.20 -0.46
N LEU A 69 12.95 1.49 0.78
CA LEU A 69 11.75 0.99 1.45
C LEU A 69 10.82 2.12 1.84
N VAL A 70 9.54 1.81 1.83
CA VAL A 70 8.45 2.69 2.23
C VAL A 70 7.55 1.98 3.23
N TYR A 71 7.07 2.72 4.22
CA TYR A 71 6.06 2.20 5.14
C TYR A 71 4.70 2.19 4.45
N CYS A 72 4.16 1.01 4.17
CA CYS A 72 2.84 0.87 3.58
C CYS A 72 1.76 1.00 4.66
N ARG A 73 0.97 2.08 4.59
CA ARG A 73 -0.13 2.34 5.54
C ARG A 73 -1.33 1.39 5.39
N ILE A 74 -1.42 0.66 4.27
CA ILE A 74 -2.50 -0.31 4.04
C ILE A 74 -2.13 -1.66 4.67
N LEU A 75 -0.89 -2.11 4.47
CA LEU A 75 -0.37 -3.38 5.03
C LEU A 75 0.24 -3.22 6.43
N HIS A 76 0.41 -1.99 6.92
CA HIS A 76 1.04 -1.66 8.20
C HIS A 76 2.48 -2.20 8.36
N ARG A 77 3.24 -2.33 7.27
CA ARG A 77 4.62 -2.83 7.26
C ARG A 77 5.48 -2.11 6.22
N TYR A 78 6.80 -2.21 6.37
CA TYR A 78 7.73 -1.77 5.33
C TYR A 78 7.70 -2.74 4.15
N ILE A 79 7.64 -2.18 2.95
CA ILE A 79 7.79 -2.89 1.67
C ILE A 79 8.77 -2.13 0.79
N PHE A 80 9.26 -2.74 -0.27
CA PHE A 80 10.13 -2.02 -1.21
C PHE A 80 9.35 -0.98 -2.01
N GLU A 81 10.03 0.11 -2.41
CA GLU A 81 9.43 1.16 -3.22
C GLU A 81 8.87 0.62 -4.54
N HIS A 82 9.61 -0.26 -5.23
CA HIS A 82 9.15 -0.86 -6.49
C HIS A 82 7.92 -1.74 -6.29
N GLU A 83 7.85 -2.49 -5.18
CA GLU A 83 6.69 -3.32 -4.86
C GLU A 83 5.44 -2.47 -4.58
N MET A 84 5.62 -1.33 -3.90
CA MET A 84 4.55 -0.35 -3.71
C MET A 84 4.05 0.19 -5.06
N GLU A 85 4.94 0.48 -6.00
CA GLU A 85 4.59 0.97 -7.35
C GLU A 85 3.82 -0.10 -8.15
N GLU A 86 4.30 -1.35 -8.15
CA GLU A 86 3.68 -2.46 -8.87
C GLU A 86 2.26 -2.79 -8.38
N ARG A 87 2.04 -2.65 -7.06
CA ARG A 87 0.74 -2.88 -6.42
C ARG A 87 -0.24 -1.72 -6.58
N CYS A 88 0.22 -0.53 -6.98
CA CYS A 88 -0.63 0.65 -7.13
C CYS A 88 -1.12 0.83 -8.57
N ARG A 89 -2.44 0.89 -8.78
CA ARG A 89 -3.03 1.16 -10.11
C ARG A 89 -4.21 2.11 -10.06
N TRP A 90 -4.27 3.02 -11.01
CA TRP A 90 -5.43 3.91 -11.18
C TRP A 90 -6.56 3.20 -11.91
N HIS A 91 -7.76 3.23 -11.32
CA HIS A 91 -8.99 2.77 -11.97
C HIS A 91 -10.12 3.77 -11.75
N THR A 92 -11.00 3.85 -12.75
CA THR A 92 -12.27 4.56 -12.64
C THR A 92 -13.36 3.52 -12.38
N VAL A 93 -14.14 3.72 -11.32
CA VAL A 93 -15.18 2.77 -10.88
C VAL A 93 -16.46 3.51 -10.52
N GLU A 94 -17.58 2.82 -10.66
CA GLU A 94 -18.86 3.26 -10.09
C GLU A 94 -18.97 2.70 -8.68
N ILE A 95 -19.16 3.59 -7.69
CA ILE A 95 -19.20 3.18 -6.28
C ILE A 95 -20.50 2.41 -5.97
N HIS A 96 -21.60 2.83 -6.57
CA HIS A 96 -22.90 2.16 -6.56
C HIS A 96 -23.48 2.22 -7.97
N GLU A 97 -24.44 1.35 -8.26
CA GLU A 97 -25.13 1.37 -9.55
C GLU A 97 -25.73 2.75 -9.82
N GLY A 98 -25.46 3.29 -11.01
CA GLY A 98 -25.91 4.63 -11.41
C GLY A 98 -25.15 5.79 -10.76
N ALA A 99 -24.10 5.52 -9.96
CA ALA A 99 -23.20 6.57 -9.49
C ALA A 99 -22.43 7.18 -10.66
N LYS A 100 -22.02 8.43 -10.50
CA LYS A 100 -20.99 8.99 -11.37
C LYS A 100 -19.69 8.18 -11.18
N PRO A 101 -19.02 7.74 -12.26
CA PRO A 101 -17.74 7.06 -12.14
C PRO A 101 -16.70 7.97 -11.47
N GLU A 102 -16.03 7.44 -10.46
CA GLU A 102 -14.99 8.12 -9.71
C GLU A 102 -13.64 7.42 -9.87
N LYS A 103 -12.57 8.21 -9.89
CA LYS A 103 -11.19 7.72 -10.07
C LYS A 103 -10.53 7.52 -8.72
N PHE A 104 -9.97 6.33 -8.49
CA PHE A 104 -9.19 6.00 -7.30
C PHE A 104 -7.88 5.34 -7.67
N MET A 105 -6.88 5.50 -6.81
CA MET A 105 -5.70 4.65 -6.85
C MET A 105 -5.97 3.44 -5.95
N PHE A 106 -5.97 2.27 -6.58
CA PHE A 106 -6.14 1.00 -5.93
C PHE A 106 -4.80 0.38 -5.58
N PHE A 107 -4.78 -0.38 -4.50
CA PHE A 107 -3.64 -1.15 -4.02
C PHE A 107 -3.98 -2.65 -4.02
N LEU A 108 -3.10 -3.46 -4.58
CA LEU A 108 -3.20 -4.92 -4.59
C LEU A 108 -2.68 -5.51 -3.26
N LEU A 109 -3.54 -6.27 -2.58
CA LEU A 109 -3.19 -6.95 -1.33
C LEU A 109 -2.25 -8.14 -1.57
N ASP A 110 -1.73 -8.68 -0.47
CA ASP A 110 -0.76 -9.81 -0.49
C ASP A 110 -1.33 -11.10 -1.09
N ASP A 111 -2.65 -11.22 -1.18
CA ASP A 111 -3.30 -12.38 -1.82
C ASP A 111 -3.15 -12.38 -3.35
N GLY A 112 -2.72 -11.27 -3.94
CA GLY A 112 -2.43 -11.15 -5.38
C GLY A 112 -3.66 -10.97 -6.26
N TYR A 113 -4.87 -10.89 -5.70
CA TYR A 113 -6.11 -10.74 -6.48
C TYR A 113 -7.14 -9.78 -5.86
N THR A 114 -7.00 -9.41 -4.60
CA THR A 114 -7.88 -8.43 -3.95
C THR A 114 -7.29 -7.03 -4.03
N TRP A 115 -8.10 -6.09 -4.49
CA TRP A 115 -7.77 -4.68 -4.58
C TRP A 115 -8.52 -3.86 -3.52
N VAL A 116 -7.91 -2.78 -3.04
CA VAL A 116 -8.54 -1.80 -2.14
C VAL A 116 -8.28 -0.38 -2.63
N ALA A 117 -9.25 0.52 -2.49
CA ALA A 117 -9.05 1.93 -2.81
C ALA A 117 -8.23 2.59 -1.69
N GLY A 118 -6.97 2.93 -1.98
CA GLY A 118 -6.04 3.51 -1.00
C GLY A 118 -5.94 5.04 -1.08
N TRP A 119 -6.26 5.64 -2.24
CA TRP A 119 -6.21 7.09 -2.43
C TRP A 119 -7.32 7.57 -3.35
N ASP A 120 -7.81 8.77 -3.07
CA ASP A 120 -8.82 9.44 -3.89
C ASP A 120 -8.24 10.00 -5.20
N ALA A 121 -9.10 10.59 -6.03
CA ALA A 121 -8.71 11.23 -7.29
C ALA A 121 -7.68 12.36 -7.14
N LYS A 122 -7.55 12.95 -5.94
CA LYS A 122 -6.58 14.01 -5.63
C LYS A 122 -5.28 13.45 -5.04
N GLY A 123 -5.16 12.13 -4.89
CA GLY A 123 -4.01 11.47 -4.27
C GLY A 123 -4.01 11.54 -2.75
N LYS A 124 -5.12 11.92 -2.11
CA LYS A 124 -5.24 11.88 -0.64
C LYS A 124 -5.46 10.45 -0.19
N PHE A 125 -4.66 10.01 0.78
CA PHE A 125 -4.79 8.69 1.39
C PHE A 125 -6.16 8.51 2.06
N ILE A 126 -6.81 7.38 1.79
CA ILE A 126 -8.09 6.97 2.37
C ILE A 126 -7.77 5.96 3.49
N PRO A 127 -8.03 6.27 4.77
CA PRO A 127 -7.84 5.30 5.84
C PRO A 127 -8.94 4.23 5.80
N GLY A 128 -8.59 3.01 6.23
CA GLY A 128 -9.54 1.90 6.33
C GLY A 128 -10.65 2.12 7.38
N PRO A 129 -11.65 1.22 7.45
CA PRO A 129 -11.70 -0.11 6.82
C PRO A 129 -11.90 -0.07 5.30
N TYR A 130 -11.22 -0.99 4.60
CA TYR A 130 -11.23 -1.01 3.13
C TYR A 130 -12.33 -1.90 2.56
N GLN A 131 -13.12 -1.34 1.63
CA GLN A 131 -13.95 -2.14 0.71
C GLN A 131 -13.03 -2.94 -0.22
N LYS A 132 -13.29 -4.25 -0.34
CA LYS A 132 -12.57 -5.15 -1.24
C LYS A 132 -13.15 -5.09 -2.65
N TRP A 133 -12.28 -5.21 -3.64
CA TRP A 133 -12.59 -5.22 -5.06
C TRP A 133 -11.84 -6.35 -5.78
N HIS A 134 -12.42 -6.88 -6.85
CA HIS A 134 -11.75 -7.79 -7.77
C HIS A 134 -11.66 -7.18 -9.15
N TYR A 135 -10.54 -7.44 -9.83
CA TYR A 135 -10.36 -7.03 -11.19
C TYR A 135 -11.08 -8.01 -12.11
N ASP A 136 -12.09 -7.52 -12.82
CA ASP A 136 -12.77 -8.28 -13.85
C ASP A 136 -12.03 -8.11 -15.18
N ALA A 137 -11.43 -9.19 -15.67
CA ALA A 137 -10.65 -9.18 -16.91
C ALA A 137 -11.51 -8.92 -18.15
N GLU A 138 -12.80 -9.26 -18.12
CA GLU A 138 -13.71 -9.09 -19.26
C GLU A 138 -14.07 -7.61 -19.44
N SER A 139 -14.58 -6.98 -18.38
CA SER A 139 -14.91 -5.55 -18.41
C SER A 139 -13.70 -4.64 -18.29
N ARG A 140 -12.54 -5.16 -17.89
CA ARG A 140 -11.33 -4.41 -17.51
C ARG A 140 -11.59 -3.38 -16.40
N THR A 141 -12.59 -3.64 -15.56
CA THR A 141 -12.97 -2.76 -14.44
C THR A 141 -12.84 -3.49 -13.11
N LEU A 142 -12.70 -2.72 -12.03
CA LEU A 142 -12.76 -3.26 -10.68
C LEU A 142 -14.22 -3.35 -10.25
N ARG A 143 -14.63 -4.51 -9.75
CA ARG A 143 -15.95 -4.76 -9.20
C ARG A 143 -15.88 -4.95 -7.70
N ARG A 144 -16.86 -4.42 -6.97
CA ARG A 144 -16.96 -4.57 -5.52
C ARG A 144 -17.17 -6.04 -5.17
N VAL A 145 -16.45 -6.51 -4.16
CA VAL A 145 -16.83 -7.74 -3.48
C VAL A 145 -18.05 -7.38 -2.64
N LEU A 146 -19.22 -7.74 -3.14
CA LEU A 146 -20.40 -7.87 -2.31
C LEU A 146 -20.07 -8.98 -1.32
N PHE A 147 -19.87 -8.64 -0.05
CA PHE A 147 -19.94 -9.66 0.99
C PHE A 147 -21.23 -10.46 0.75
N PRO A 148 -21.27 -11.77 1.02
CA PRO A 148 -22.56 -12.45 1.05
C PRO A 148 -23.49 -11.65 1.97
N GLU A 149 -24.77 -11.56 1.62
CA GLU A 149 -25.79 -11.35 2.66
C GLU A 149 -25.42 -12.25 3.82
N SER A 150 -25.29 -11.64 5.00
CA SER A 150 -25.05 -12.30 6.28
C SER A 150 -25.36 -13.79 6.22
N SER A 151 -24.35 -14.65 6.37
CA SER A 151 -24.62 -15.94 6.97
C SER A 151 -25.37 -15.63 8.26
N ASN A 152 -26.65 -15.97 8.31
CA ASN A 152 -27.52 -15.82 9.45
C ASN A 152 -26.87 -16.52 10.66
N VAL A 153 -26.00 -15.82 11.39
CA VAL A 153 -25.61 -16.19 12.74
C VAL A 153 -26.53 -15.41 13.64
N SER A 154 -27.61 -16.10 13.98
CA SER A 154 -28.63 -15.83 14.99
C SER A 154 -28.41 -14.58 15.82
N ARG A 155 -29.35 -13.65 15.67
CA ARG A 155 -29.67 -12.62 16.66
C ARG A 155 -30.10 -13.30 17.97
N ALA A 156 -29.15 -13.70 18.80
CA ALA A 156 -29.40 -14.06 20.19
C ALA A 156 -29.29 -12.79 21.05
N SER A 157 -30.31 -11.94 20.97
CA SER A 157 -30.54 -10.97 22.03
C SER A 157 -31.02 -11.76 23.25
N ILE A 158 -30.10 -12.08 24.15
CA ILE A 158 -30.45 -12.53 25.49
C ILE A 158 -31.07 -11.32 26.20
N LEU A 159 -32.39 -11.21 26.13
CA LEU A 159 -33.14 -10.38 27.07
C LEU A 159 -33.16 -11.14 28.40
N PRO A 160 -32.75 -10.53 29.53
CA PRO A 160 -32.97 -11.14 30.83
C PRO A 160 -34.47 -11.13 31.12
N ASN A 161 -35.09 -12.31 31.17
CA ASN A 161 -36.42 -12.47 31.72
C ASN A 161 -36.41 -11.96 33.17
N LYS A 162 -37.10 -10.85 33.43
CA LYS A 162 -37.53 -10.51 34.78
C LYS A 162 -38.50 -11.60 35.24
N MET A 163 -38.06 -12.39 36.22
CA MET A 163 -38.98 -13.19 37.02
C MET A 163 -39.83 -12.25 37.88
N THR A 164 -41.08 -12.66 38.01
CA THR A 164 -42.17 -12.05 38.77
C THR A 164 -41.92 -12.13 40.26
#